data_AF-A0A8S3GZ90-F1
#
_entry.id   AF-A0A8S3GZ90-F1
#
_cell.length_a   1.000
_cell.length_b   1.000
_cell.length_c   1.000
_cell.angle_alpha   90.00
_cell.angle_beta   90.00
_cell.angle_gamma   90.00
#
_symmetry.space_group_name_H-M   'P 1'
#
loop_
_entity.id
_entity.type
_entity.pdbx_description
1 polymer ?
#
loop_
_entity_poly.entity_id
_entity_poly.type
_entity_poly.pdbx_seq_one_letter_code
_entity_poly.pdbx_strand_id
1 'polypeptide(L)'
;MASSSEVTPENFVRAVQMLYHDQDAARKKIASEWLHNVQSSQLYAWTLADQLIRMNQNSEVTCLSAQILRHKIQHNFDELPIEHCKGLCDSLLDHISRIELTRNTTVRVQLAVATADLALQFVGWEQPVEDVVEKLKTSSEHMLTLLEFLTALPEEVNTSTIRIGENRRQYCREKYSNCGKQIHEILIFLLQVNSSHNELLFIGILKCFAAWITIRAFDENILLSSPLLISVLDILKSTQCSNEVHKSACDCLCDILEL
;
A
#
# COMPACT_ATOMS: atom_id res chain seq x y z
N MET A 1 -5.84 -24.91 -21.54
CA MET A 1 -4.60 -24.15 -21.35
C MET A 1 -4.59 -23.08 -22.42
N ALA A 2 -4.73 -21.79 -22.05
CA ALA A 2 -4.71 -20.70 -23.03
C ALA A 2 -3.32 -20.67 -23.69
N SER A 3 -3.27 -20.68 -25.01
CA SER A 3 -2.03 -20.57 -25.78
C SER A 3 -1.37 -19.21 -25.53
N SER A 4 -0.03 -19.17 -25.54
CA SER A 4 0.80 -17.97 -25.33
C SER A 4 0.45 -16.79 -26.24
N SER A 5 -0.22 -17.03 -27.37
CA SER A 5 -0.70 -16.02 -28.32
C SER A 5 -2.02 -15.33 -27.94
N GLU A 6 -2.71 -15.77 -26.88
CA GLU A 6 -4.03 -15.24 -26.50
C GLU A 6 -4.01 -14.27 -25.30
N VAL A 7 -2.91 -14.18 -24.55
CA VAL A 7 -2.82 -13.32 -23.37
C VAL A 7 -2.27 -11.95 -23.76
N THR A 8 -3.17 -11.04 -24.17
CA THR A 8 -2.85 -9.65 -24.49
C THR A 8 -3.63 -8.68 -23.58
N PRO A 9 -3.17 -7.43 -23.42
CA PRO A 9 -3.91 -6.41 -22.68
C PRO A 9 -5.35 -6.24 -23.17
N GLU A 10 -5.57 -6.30 -24.48
CA GLU A 10 -6.90 -6.15 -25.09
C GLU A 10 -7.83 -7.31 -24.70
N ASN A 11 -7.31 -8.55 -24.72
CA ASN A 11 -8.09 -9.72 -24.31
C ASN A 11 -8.37 -9.71 -22.82
N PHE A 12 -7.44 -9.20 -22.00
CA PHE A 12 -7.65 -9.02 -20.57
C PHE A 12 -8.76 -7.99 -20.29
N VAL A 13 -8.70 -6.82 -20.94
CA VAL A 13 -9.74 -5.79 -20.82
C VAL A 13 -11.11 -6.35 -21.21
N ARG A 14 -11.19 -7.11 -22.31
CA ARG A 14 -12.44 -7.75 -22.75
C ARG A 14 -12.96 -8.77 -21.73
N ALA A 15 -12.09 -9.60 -21.17
CA ALA A 15 -12.47 -10.58 -20.16
C ALA A 15 -12.99 -9.90 -18.87
N VAL A 16 -12.35 -8.81 -18.44
CA VAL A 16 -12.83 -7.99 -17.31
C VAL A 16 -14.21 -7.39 -17.60
N GLN A 17 -14.39 -6.82 -18.80
CA GLN A 17 -15.69 -6.28 -19.21
C GLN A 17 -16.79 -7.35 -19.22
N MET A 18 -16.48 -8.55 -19.73
CA MET A 18 -17.41 -9.68 -19.70
C MET A 18 -17.74 -10.13 -18.28
N LEU A 19 -16.75 -10.13 -17.37
CA LEU A 19 -16.97 -10.53 -15.98
C LEU A 19 -17.93 -9.59 -15.24
N TYR A 20 -17.78 -8.28 -15.41
CA TYR A 20 -18.57 -7.29 -14.65
C TYR A 20 -19.88 -6.91 -15.34
N HIS A 21 -19.89 -6.76 -16.67
CA HIS A 21 -20.99 -6.11 -17.40
C HIS A 21 -21.87 -7.04 -18.23
N ASP A 22 -21.47 -8.30 -18.46
CA ASP A 22 -22.32 -9.25 -19.21
C ASP A 22 -23.57 -9.65 -18.38
N GLN A 23 -24.66 -10.05 -19.04
CA GLN A 23 -25.87 -10.54 -18.35
C GLN A 23 -25.91 -12.07 -18.27
N ASP A 24 -25.15 -12.76 -19.13
CA ASP A 24 -25.08 -14.21 -19.17
C ASP A 24 -24.11 -14.77 -18.11
N ALA A 25 -24.66 -15.53 -17.16
CA ALA A 25 -23.90 -16.18 -16.10
C ALA A 25 -22.87 -17.18 -16.62
N ALA A 26 -23.13 -17.84 -17.76
CA ALA A 26 -22.18 -18.79 -18.36
C ALA A 26 -20.94 -18.07 -18.90
N ARG A 27 -21.13 -16.92 -19.56
CA ARG A 27 -20.03 -16.08 -20.07
C ARG A 27 -19.21 -15.46 -18.95
N LYS A 28 -19.85 -15.01 -17.87
CA LYS A 28 -19.16 -14.55 -16.66
C LYS A 28 -18.26 -15.63 -16.06
N LYS A 29 -18.76 -16.87 -16.00
CA LYS A 29 -17.98 -18.00 -15.51
C LYS A 29 -16.76 -18.28 -16.39
N ILE A 30 -16.93 -18.28 -17.71
CA ILE A 30 -15.81 -18.44 -18.67
C ILE A 30 -14.77 -17.34 -18.49
N ALA A 31 -15.20 -16.08 -18.39
CA ALA A 31 -14.31 -14.95 -18.17
C ALA A 31 -13.55 -15.07 -16.84
N SER A 32 -14.22 -15.46 -15.76
CA SER A 32 -13.61 -15.69 -14.45
C SER A 32 -12.55 -16.79 -14.47
N GLU A 33 -12.86 -17.94 -15.09
CA GLU A 33 -11.92 -19.06 -15.23
C GLU A 33 -10.70 -18.67 -16.07
N TRP A 34 -10.91 -17.92 -17.16
CA TRP A 34 -9.81 -17.42 -17.98
C TRP A 34 -8.93 -16.42 -17.22
N LEU A 35 -9.53 -15.46 -16.52
CA LEU A 35 -8.80 -14.50 -15.70
C LEU A 35 -7.99 -15.22 -14.61
N HIS A 36 -8.58 -16.17 -13.90
CA HIS A 36 -7.88 -16.96 -12.90
C HIS A 36 -6.65 -17.70 -13.46
N ASN A 37 -6.77 -18.27 -14.67
CA ASN A 37 -5.66 -18.92 -15.36
C ASN A 37 -4.54 -17.93 -15.74
N VAL A 38 -4.90 -16.72 -16.20
CA VAL A 38 -3.93 -15.66 -16.51
C VAL A 38 -3.21 -15.19 -15.25
N GLN A 39 -3.95 -14.97 -14.16
CA GLN A 39 -3.41 -14.54 -12.87
C GLN A 39 -2.42 -15.55 -12.28
N SER A 40 -2.72 -16.85 -12.43
CA SER A 40 -1.87 -17.93 -11.95
C SER A 40 -0.63 -18.16 -12.82
N SER A 41 -0.57 -17.55 -14.01
CA SER A 41 0.55 -17.74 -14.94
C SER A 41 1.83 -17.08 -14.42
N GLN A 42 2.93 -17.82 -14.44
CA GLN A 42 4.25 -17.32 -14.04
C GLN A 42 4.85 -16.36 -15.08
N LEU A 43 4.62 -16.62 -16.37
CA LEU A 43 5.34 -15.92 -17.45
C LEU A 43 4.77 -14.53 -17.78
N TYR A 44 3.46 -14.37 -17.68
CA TYR A 44 2.76 -13.19 -18.24
C TYR A 44 2.10 -12.30 -17.19
N ALA A 45 1.75 -12.81 -16.01
CA ALA A 45 0.95 -12.05 -15.04
C ALA A 45 1.67 -10.78 -14.56
N TRP A 46 2.98 -10.86 -14.33
CA TRP A 46 3.81 -9.74 -13.91
C TRP A 46 3.82 -8.59 -14.95
N THR A 47 4.20 -8.91 -16.17
CA THR A 47 4.34 -7.93 -17.27
C THR A 47 2.99 -7.39 -17.73
N LEU A 48 1.96 -8.24 -17.77
CA LEU A 48 0.61 -7.85 -18.12
C LEU A 48 0.00 -6.91 -17.08
N ALA A 49 0.08 -7.26 -15.79
CA ALA A 49 -0.46 -6.41 -14.72
C ALA A 49 0.22 -5.05 -14.72
N ASP A 50 1.55 -5.04 -14.82
CA ASP A 50 2.34 -3.83 -14.92
C ASP A 50 1.92 -2.96 -16.13
N GLN A 51 1.82 -3.54 -17.33
CA GLN A 51 1.39 -2.83 -18.54
C GLN A 51 -0.02 -2.25 -18.41
N LEU A 52 -0.97 -3.02 -17.86
CA LEU A 52 -2.36 -2.58 -17.68
C LEU A 52 -2.47 -1.43 -16.67
N ILE A 53 -1.68 -1.44 -15.59
CA ILE A 53 -1.60 -0.32 -14.65
C ILE A 53 -1.01 0.91 -15.36
N ARG A 54 0.03 0.75 -16.20
CA ARG A 54 0.59 1.88 -16.97
C ARG A 54 -0.44 2.49 -17.93
N MET A 55 -1.23 1.65 -18.60
CA MET A 55 -2.25 2.10 -19.56
C MET A 55 -3.39 2.86 -18.87
N ASN A 56 -3.76 2.46 -17.65
CA ASN A 56 -4.78 3.11 -16.81
C ASN A 56 -6.08 3.50 -17.55
N GLN A 57 -6.55 2.64 -18.47
CA GLN A 57 -7.70 2.95 -19.34
C GLN A 57 -9.06 2.73 -18.66
N ASN A 58 -9.13 1.82 -17.69
CA ASN A 58 -10.37 1.45 -17.01
C ASN A 58 -10.05 1.16 -15.54
N SER A 59 -10.81 1.77 -14.62
CA SER A 59 -10.60 1.66 -13.18
C SER A 59 -10.72 0.23 -12.63
N GLU A 60 -11.63 -0.58 -13.17
CA GLU A 60 -11.83 -2.00 -12.81
C GLU A 60 -10.61 -2.82 -13.26
N VAL A 61 -10.13 -2.58 -14.48
CA VAL A 61 -8.94 -3.25 -15.03
C VAL A 61 -7.69 -2.88 -14.23
N THR A 62 -7.50 -1.59 -13.93
CA THR A 62 -6.37 -1.12 -13.11
C THR A 62 -6.43 -1.71 -11.71
N CYS A 63 -7.62 -1.79 -11.09
CA CYS A 63 -7.82 -2.39 -9.78
C CYS A 63 -7.45 -3.87 -9.76
N LEU A 64 -7.97 -4.65 -10.72
CA LEU A 64 -7.65 -6.07 -10.82
C LEU A 64 -6.15 -6.26 -11.09
N SER A 65 -5.55 -5.43 -11.94
CA SER A 65 -4.12 -5.50 -12.24
C SER A 65 -3.25 -5.20 -11.00
N ALA A 66 -3.61 -4.20 -10.20
CA ALA A 66 -2.94 -3.92 -8.93
C ALA A 66 -3.08 -5.07 -7.92
N GLN A 67 -4.26 -5.70 -7.84
CA GLN A 67 -4.48 -6.88 -7.00
C GLN A 67 -3.63 -8.08 -7.45
N ILE A 68 -3.52 -8.31 -8.76
CA ILE A 68 -2.67 -9.38 -9.33
C ILE A 68 -1.22 -9.14 -8.95
N LEU A 69 -0.74 -7.91 -9.15
CA LEU A 69 0.64 -7.56 -8.84
C LEU A 69 0.96 -7.76 -7.35
N ARG A 70 0.08 -7.31 -6.46
CA ARG A 70 0.21 -7.55 -5.01
C ARG A 70 0.23 -9.04 -4.68
N HIS A 71 -0.73 -9.81 -5.20
CA HIS A 71 -0.81 -11.25 -4.94
C HIS A 71 0.46 -11.99 -5.39
N LYS A 72 0.97 -11.63 -6.57
CA LYS A 72 2.22 -12.17 -7.11
C LYS A 72 3.41 -11.83 -6.23
N ILE A 73 3.49 -10.60 -5.72
CA ILE A 73 4.51 -10.21 -4.74
C ILE A 73 4.35 -11.05 -3.47
N GLN A 74 3.16 -11.18 -2.89
CA GLN A 74 2.98 -11.88 -1.61
C GLN A 74 3.23 -13.39 -1.65
N HIS A 75 2.93 -14.06 -2.77
CA HIS A 75 2.89 -15.52 -2.83
C HIS A 75 3.80 -16.16 -3.88
N ASN A 76 4.26 -15.40 -4.86
CA ASN A 76 4.98 -15.90 -6.03
C ASN A 76 6.26 -15.10 -6.29
N PHE A 77 6.82 -14.42 -5.28
CA PHE A 77 8.02 -13.61 -5.45
C PHE A 77 9.23 -14.43 -5.92
N ASP A 78 9.33 -15.69 -5.49
CA ASP A 78 10.38 -16.63 -5.90
C ASP A 78 10.38 -16.91 -7.42
N GLU A 79 9.29 -16.60 -8.13
CA GLU A 79 9.22 -16.72 -9.58
C GLU A 79 10.03 -15.64 -10.31
N LEU A 80 10.33 -14.52 -9.65
CA LEU A 80 10.96 -13.35 -10.26
C LEU A 80 12.49 -13.44 -10.13
N PRO A 81 13.24 -13.46 -11.25
CA PRO A 81 14.69 -13.38 -11.22
C PRO A 81 15.18 -12.12 -10.51
N ILE A 82 16.28 -12.24 -9.74
CA ILE A 82 16.81 -11.15 -8.90
C ILE A 82 17.17 -9.90 -9.71
N GLU A 83 17.56 -10.09 -10.97
CA GLU A 83 17.87 -9.05 -11.96
C GLU A 83 16.65 -8.19 -12.35
N HIS A 84 15.44 -8.74 -12.21
CA HIS A 84 14.19 -8.02 -12.49
C HIS A 84 13.56 -7.39 -11.25
N CYS A 85 13.99 -7.77 -10.04
CA CYS A 85 13.45 -7.22 -8.79
C CYS A 85 13.64 -5.70 -8.69
N LYS A 86 14.80 -5.17 -9.09
CA LYS A 86 15.03 -3.71 -9.09
C LYS A 86 14.11 -2.98 -10.08
N GLY A 87 13.93 -3.54 -11.29
CA GLY A 87 12.99 -3.01 -12.27
C GLY A 87 11.55 -3.00 -11.76
N LEU A 88 11.14 -4.01 -10.98
CA LEU A 88 9.83 -4.02 -10.33
C LEU A 88 9.70 -2.92 -9.27
N CYS A 89 10.73 -2.68 -8.47
CA CYS A 89 10.74 -1.56 -7.50
C CYS A 89 10.52 -0.23 -8.22
N ASP A 90 11.29 0.03 -9.27
CA ASP A 90 11.21 1.28 -10.02
C ASP A 90 9.83 1.42 -10.71
N SER A 91 9.25 0.31 -11.16
CA SER A 91 7.91 0.31 -11.75
C SER A 91 6.81 0.61 -10.72
N LEU A 92 6.86 0.00 -9.54
CA LEU A 92 5.92 0.31 -8.46
C LEU A 92 6.05 1.77 -8.00
N LEU A 93 7.27 2.29 -7.89
CA LEU A 93 7.52 3.70 -7.60
C LEU A 93 6.91 4.62 -8.66
N ASP A 94 7.01 4.26 -9.95
CA ASP A 94 6.32 5.00 -11.02
C ASP A 94 4.80 4.94 -10.83
N HIS A 95 4.24 3.75 -10.61
CA HIS A 95 2.80 3.55 -10.43
C HIS A 95 2.23 4.37 -9.28
N ILE A 96 2.83 4.30 -8.08
CA ILE A 96 2.34 5.01 -6.88
C ILE A 96 2.47 6.53 -7.00
N SER A 97 3.35 7.03 -7.88
CA SER A 97 3.57 8.46 -8.10
C SER A 97 2.57 9.12 -9.06
N ARG A 98 1.55 8.38 -9.50
CA ARG A 98 0.52 8.89 -10.42
C ARG A 98 -0.64 9.52 -9.65
N ILE A 99 -0.95 10.77 -9.97
CA ILE A 99 -1.98 11.59 -9.31
C ILE A 99 -3.38 10.99 -9.46
N GLU A 100 -3.67 10.25 -10.54
CA GLU A 100 -4.98 9.62 -10.73
C GLU A 100 -5.33 8.61 -9.62
N LEU A 101 -4.35 8.08 -8.90
CA LEU A 101 -4.56 7.19 -7.76
C LEU A 101 -5.27 7.89 -6.59
N THR A 102 -5.16 9.20 -6.47
CA THR A 102 -5.90 9.96 -5.45
C THR A 102 -7.41 9.82 -5.64
N ARG A 103 -7.87 9.61 -6.90
CA ARG A 103 -9.29 9.39 -7.23
C ARG A 103 -9.75 7.94 -7.07
N ASN A 104 -8.82 6.97 -7.13
CA ASN A 104 -9.13 5.55 -6.98
C ASN A 104 -8.47 4.98 -5.72
N THR A 105 -9.17 5.13 -4.58
CA THR A 105 -8.70 4.66 -3.27
C THR A 105 -8.31 3.19 -3.27
N THR A 106 -9.08 2.32 -3.92
CA THR A 106 -8.75 0.88 -3.96
C THR A 106 -7.42 0.63 -4.66
N VAL A 107 -7.20 1.20 -5.85
CA VAL A 107 -5.93 1.02 -6.57
C VAL A 107 -4.77 1.60 -5.75
N ARG A 108 -4.95 2.79 -5.17
CA ARG A 108 -3.94 3.44 -4.33
C ARG A 108 -3.48 2.55 -3.18
N VAL A 109 -4.44 2.02 -2.40
CA VAL A 109 -4.15 1.11 -1.28
C VAL A 109 -3.45 -0.16 -1.78
N GLN A 110 -3.96 -0.79 -2.84
CA GLN A 110 -3.35 -2.04 -3.35
C GLN A 110 -1.89 -1.83 -3.79
N LEU A 111 -1.57 -0.73 -4.48
CA LEU A 111 -0.21 -0.44 -4.91
C LEU A 111 0.70 -0.03 -3.75
N ALA A 112 0.19 0.75 -2.80
CA ALA A 112 0.95 1.13 -1.60
C ALA A 112 1.33 -0.11 -0.79
N VAL A 113 0.38 -1.01 -0.56
CA VAL A 113 0.63 -2.26 0.17
C VAL A 113 1.53 -3.20 -0.64
N ALA A 114 1.33 -3.34 -1.95
CA ALA A 114 2.22 -4.11 -2.81
C ALA A 114 3.68 -3.62 -2.76
N THR A 115 3.87 -2.29 -2.64
CA THR A 115 5.19 -1.68 -2.50
C THR A 115 5.80 -2.01 -1.13
N ALA A 116 5.01 -1.97 -0.05
CA ALA A 116 5.43 -2.41 1.28
C ALA A 116 5.78 -3.92 1.30
N ASP A 117 4.96 -4.76 0.68
CA ASP A 117 5.18 -6.20 0.54
C ASP A 117 6.50 -6.50 -0.16
N LEU A 118 6.81 -5.74 -1.23
CA LEU A 118 8.06 -5.87 -1.97
C LEU A 118 9.25 -5.39 -1.13
N ALA A 119 9.13 -4.27 -0.43
CA ALA A 119 10.18 -3.74 0.45
C ALA A 119 10.55 -4.72 1.58
N LEU A 120 9.59 -5.53 2.03
CA LEU A 120 9.83 -6.57 3.04
C LEU A 120 10.55 -7.79 2.47
N GLN A 121 10.18 -8.22 1.26
CA GLN A 121 10.74 -9.41 0.62
C GLN A 121 12.08 -9.18 -0.06
N PHE A 122 12.24 -8.07 -0.77
CA PHE A 122 13.43 -7.83 -1.57
C PHE A 122 14.59 -7.29 -0.72
N VAL A 123 15.53 -8.17 -0.39
CA VAL A 123 16.71 -7.82 0.42
C VAL A 123 17.60 -6.76 -0.26
N GLY A 124 17.63 -6.72 -1.59
CA GLY A 124 18.40 -5.75 -2.36
C GLY A 124 17.84 -4.31 -2.32
N TRP A 125 16.68 -4.09 -1.69
CA TRP A 125 16.15 -2.74 -1.49
C TRP A 125 16.65 -2.15 -0.17
N GLU A 126 17.71 -1.35 -0.24
CA GLU A 126 18.39 -0.82 0.94
C GLU A 126 17.54 0.21 1.69
N GLN A 127 16.98 1.22 0.99
CA GLN A 127 16.29 2.35 1.62
C GLN A 127 14.87 2.60 1.05
N PRO A 128 13.94 1.64 1.17
CA PRO A 128 12.60 1.76 0.58
C PRO A 128 11.79 2.95 1.11
N VAL A 129 11.94 3.29 2.40
CA VAL A 129 11.24 4.45 2.99
C VAL A 129 11.74 5.75 2.36
N GLU A 130 13.05 5.91 2.21
CA GLU A 130 13.64 7.12 1.64
C GLU A 130 13.28 7.27 0.16
N ASP A 131 13.37 6.19 -0.62
CA ASP A 131 13.02 6.20 -2.05
C ASP A 131 11.54 6.59 -2.28
N VAL A 132 10.62 6.03 -1.48
CA VAL A 132 9.18 6.35 -1.60
C VAL A 132 8.89 7.77 -1.14
N VAL A 133 9.47 8.20 -0.01
CA VAL A 133 9.33 9.59 0.47
C VAL A 133 9.87 10.55 -0.58
N GLU A 134 11.04 10.30 -1.16
CA GLU A 134 11.61 11.14 -2.21
C GLU A 134 10.74 11.20 -3.45
N LYS A 135 10.16 10.07 -3.87
CA LYS A 135 9.28 10.00 -5.03
C LYS A 135 7.97 10.78 -4.81
N LEU A 136 7.41 10.74 -3.59
CA LEU A 136 6.07 11.27 -3.30
C LEU A 136 6.06 12.66 -2.63
N LYS A 137 7.18 13.14 -2.06
CA LYS A 137 7.25 14.45 -1.36
C LYS A 137 6.96 15.67 -2.23
N THR A 138 6.95 15.51 -3.55
CA THR A 138 6.88 16.62 -4.52
C THR A 138 5.47 17.22 -4.68
N SER A 139 4.41 16.52 -4.28
CA SER A 139 3.03 16.99 -4.43
C SER A 139 2.18 16.67 -3.20
N SER A 140 1.34 17.62 -2.78
CA SER A 140 0.33 17.41 -1.74
C SER A 140 -0.69 16.34 -2.12
N GLU A 141 -0.87 16.09 -3.42
CA GLU A 141 -1.80 15.08 -3.93
C GLU A 141 -1.35 13.64 -3.61
N HIS A 142 -0.06 13.43 -3.32
CA HIS A 142 0.52 12.13 -3.00
C HIS A 142 0.61 11.83 -1.50
N MET A 143 0.23 12.77 -0.63
CA MET A 143 0.35 12.60 0.83
C MET A 143 -0.43 11.40 1.34
N LEU A 144 -1.62 11.16 0.79
CA LEU A 144 -2.42 9.97 1.14
C LEU A 144 -1.71 8.69 0.69
N THR A 145 -1.18 8.63 -0.53
CA THR A 145 -0.44 7.45 -1.03
C THR A 145 0.79 7.17 -0.17
N LEU A 146 1.51 8.22 0.24
CA LEU A 146 2.64 8.09 1.14
C LEU A 146 2.23 7.49 2.48
N LEU A 147 1.15 7.99 3.09
CA LEU A 147 0.64 7.46 4.36
C LEU A 147 0.17 6.01 4.24
N GLU A 148 -0.49 5.63 3.15
CA GLU A 148 -0.88 4.23 2.90
C GLU A 148 0.34 3.30 2.86
N PHE A 149 1.42 3.72 2.17
CA PHE A 149 2.65 2.93 2.12
C PHE A 149 3.33 2.84 3.49
N LEU A 150 3.48 3.98 4.17
CA LEU A 150 4.11 4.03 5.49
C LEU A 150 3.31 3.23 6.52
N THR A 151 1.98 3.22 6.46
CA THR A 151 1.12 2.43 7.35
C THR A 151 1.23 0.93 7.03
N ALA A 152 1.30 0.56 5.75
CA ALA A 152 1.37 -0.83 5.32
C ALA A 152 2.67 -1.54 5.77
N LEU A 153 3.80 -0.83 5.88
CA LEU A 153 5.07 -1.43 6.32
C LEU A 153 4.98 -2.15 7.68
N PRO A 154 4.65 -1.48 8.80
CA PRO A 154 4.49 -2.15 10.10
C PRO A 154 3.36 -3.18 10.11
N GLU A 155 2.24 -2.91 9.43
CA GLU A 155 1.10 -3.85 9.36
C GLU A 155 1.51 -5.18 8.71
N GLU A 156 2.20 -5.14 7.58
CA GLU A 156 2.64 -6.34 6.85
C GLU A 156 3.82 -7.04 7.54
N VAL A 157 4.66 -6.31 8.30
CA VAL A 157 5.68 -6.92 9.19
C VAL A 157 5.02 -7.76 10.28
N ASN A 158 3.89 -7.30 10.83
CA ASN A 158 3.14 -8.00 11.87
C ASN A 158 2.28 -9.14 11.33
N THR A 159 1.89 -9.07 10.06
CA THR A 159 0.98 -10.04 9.44
C THR A 159 1.73 -11.20 8.77
N SER A 160 1.17 -12.40 8.80
CA SER A 160 1.70 -13.60 8.12
C SER A 160 1.29 -13.71 6.64
N THR A 161 0.75 -12.63 6.06
CA THR A 161 0.36 -12.47 4.65
C THR A 161 1.54 -12.71 3.71
N ILE A 162 2.69 -12.12 4.04
CA ILE A 162 3.94 -12.31 3.30
C ILE A 162 4.66 -13.56 3.81
N ARG A 163 5.07 -14.42 2.87
CA ARG A 163 5.82 -15.67 3.13
C ARG A 163 7.32 -15.43 3.38
N ILE A 164 7.66 -14.53 4.29
CA ILE A 164 9.03 -14.37 4.80
C ILE A 164 9.26 -15.21 6.07
N GLY A 165 10.46 -15.76 6.20
CA GLY A 165 10.88 -16.47 7.42
C GLY A 165 11.04 -15.53 8.63
N GLU A 166 10.92 -16.08 9.84
CA GLU A 166 10.90 -15.28 11.08
C GLU A 166 12.17 -14.43 11.27
N ASN A 167 13.35 -14.96 10.91
CA ASN A 167 14.59 -14.19 10.98
C ASN A 167 14.55 -12.92 10.12
N ARG A 168 13.97 -13.01 8.91
CA ARG A 168 13.81 -11.85 8.02
C ARG A 168 12.77 -10.89 8.58
N ARG A 169 11.67 -11.42 9.12
CA ARG A 169 10.62 -10.61 9.76
C ARG A 169 11.15 -9.80 10.93
N GLN A 170 11.92 -10.44 11.82
CA GLN A 170 12.58 -9.78 12.93
C GLN A 170 13.57 -8.71 12.43
N TYR A 171 14.41 -9.04 11.44
CA TYR A 171 15.32 -8.07 10.82
C TYR A 171 14.58 -6.84 10.27
N CYS A 172 13.49 -7.05 9.54
CA CYS A 172 12.67 -5.96 9.01
C CYS A 172 12.04 -5.12 10.13
N ARG A 173 11.51 -5.77 11.17
CA ARG A 173 10.95 -5.09 12.35
C ARG A 173 11.97 -4.18 13.02
N GLU A 174 13.18 -4.67 13.25
CA GLU A 174 14.29 -3.88 13.84
C GLU A 174 14.72 -2.75 12.90
N LYS A 175 14.90 -3.05 11.60
CA LYS A 175 15.25 -2.06 10.57
C LYS A 175 14.25 -0.90 10.56
N TYR A 176 12.95 -1.20 10.52
CA TYR A 176 11.92 -0.17 10.45
C TYR A 176 11.66 0.49 11.80
N SER A 177 11.79 -0.19 12.93
CA SER A 177 11.75 0.45 14.26
C SER A 177 12.80 1.58 14.35
N ASN A 178 14.00 1.38 13.79
CA ASN A 178 15.04 2.40 13.72
C ASN A 178 14.70 3.62 12.82
N CYS A 179 13.71 3.50 11.92
CA CYS A 179 13.21 4.62 11.13
C CYS A 179 12.23 5.52 11.90
N GLY A 180 11.87 5.19 13.14
CA GLY A 180 10.82 5.88 13.90
C GLY A 180 10.99 7.41 14.00
N LYS A 181 12.22 7.89 14.21
CA LYS A 181 12.48 9.35 14.23
C LYS A 181 12.12 10.03 12.90
N GLN A 182 12.55 9.45 11.78
CA GLN A 182 12.25 9.98 10.44
C GLN A 182 10.74 9.99 10.18
N ILE A 183 10.04 8.92 10.55
CA ILE A 183 8.59 8.85 10.39
C ILE A 183 7.87 9.85 11.27
N HIS A 184 8.31 10.02 12.52
CA HIS A 184 7.74 11.03 13.42
C HIS A 184 7.84 12.44 12.83
N GLU A 185 9.01 12.80 12.30
CA GLU A 185 9.23 14.08 11.62
C GLU A 185 8.33 14.26 10.39
N ILE A 186 8.16 13.21 9.57
CA ILE A 186 7.25 13.22 8.42
C ILE A 186 5.79 13.42 8.88
N LEU A 187 5.34 12.71 9.91
CA LEU A 187 3.96 12.81 10.40
C LEU A 187 3.66 14.19 11.01
N ILE A 188 4.62 14.78 11.74
CA ILE A 188 4.49 16.16 12.22
C ILE A 188 4.40 17.13 11.05
N PHE A 189 5.24 16.97 10.03
CA PHE A 189 5.19 17.81 8.84
C PHE A 189 3.83 17.71 8.13
N LEU A 190 3.33 16.48 7.92
CA LEU A 190 2.01 16.25 7.31
C LEU A 190 0.88 16.86 8.14
N LEU A 191 0.97 16.79 9.47
CA LEU A 191 0.01 17.43 10.38
C LEU A 191 0.01 18.95 10.22
N GLN A 192 1.20 19.58 10.12
CA GLN A 192 1.34 21.03 9.93
C GLN A 192 0.81 21.49 8.58
N VAL A 193 1.03 20.71 7.52
CA VAL A 193 0.56 21.04 6.17
C VAL A 193 -0.94 20.81 6.01
N ASN A 194 -1.58 19.99 6.86
CA ASN A 194 -3.02 19.78 6.90
C ASN A 194 -3.82 20.98 7.47
N SER A 195 -3.44 22.19 7.09
CA SER A 195 -4.07 23.46 7.47
C SER A 195 -5.49 23.62 6.95
N SER A 196 -5.88 22.84 5.92
CA SER A 196 -7.23 22.81 5.36
C SER A 196 -8.21 21.89 6.10
N HIS A 197 -7.83 21.30 7.24
CA HIS A 197 -8.64 20.34 8.00
C HIS A 197 -9.17 19.19 7.13
N ASN A 198 -8.32 18.62 6.27
CA ASN A 198 -8.70 17.43 5.52
C ASN A 198 -8.77 16.25 6.48
N GLU A 199 -9.99 15.80 6.78
CA GLU A 199 -10.24 14.69 7.71
C GLU A 199 -9.58 13.38 7.25
N LEU A 200 -9.59 13.09 5.95
CA LEU A 200 -8.99 11.86 5.41
C LEU A 200 -7.48 11.84 5.62
N LEU A 201 -6.82 12.98 5.38
CA LEU A 201 -5.39 13.12 5.61
C LEU A 201 -5.07 12.96 7.10
N PHE A 202 -5.88 13.57 7.97
CA PHE A 202 -5.70 13.47 9.41
C PHE A 202 -5.89 12.04 9.93
N ILE A 203 -6.93 11.33 9.46
CA ILE A 203 -7.14 9.91 9.76
C ILE A 203 -5.94 9.07 9.31
N GLY A 204 -5.42 9.32 8.11
CA GLY A 204 -4.23 8.63 7.60
C GLY A 204 -2.99 8.86 8.47
N ILE A 205 -2.79 10.09 8.96
CA ILE A 205 -1.69 10.43 9.89
C ILE A 205 -1.82 9.63 11.19
N LEU A 206 -3.02 9.58 11.78
CA LEU A 206 -3.26 8.84 13.03
C LEU A 206 -3.06 7.33 12.85
N LYS A 207 -3.58 6.76 11.77
CA LYS A 207 -3.39 5.33 11.45
C LYS A 207 -1.93 4.99 11.24
N CYS A 208 -1.19 5.84 10.52
CA CYS A 208 0.24 5.64 10.34
C CYS A 208 0.97 5.74 11.68
N PHE A 209 0.64 6.72 12.53
CA PHE A 209 1.26 6.84 13.84
C PHE A 209 1.01 5.60 14.71
N ALA A 210 -0.24 5.16 14.79
CA ALA A 210 -0.68 3.95 15.48
C ALA A 210 0.06 2.70 14.98
N ALA A 211 0.13 2.49 13.67
CA ALA A 211 0.79 1.32 13.11
C ALA A 211 2.28 1.26 13.47
N TRP A 212 2.98 2.39 13.50
CA TRP A 212 4.40 2.45 13.87
C TRP A 212 4.66 2.26 15.38
N ILE A 213 3.67 2.57 16.22
CA ILE A 213 3.69 2.22 17.64
C ILE A 213 3.72 0.70 17.83
N THR A 214 2.94 -0.06 17.04
CA THR A 214 2.87 -1.53 17.17
C THR A 214 4.20 -2.25 16.93
N ILE A 215 5.13 -1.63 16.17
CA ILE A 215 6.49 -2.16 15.96
C ILE A 215 7.54 -1.53 16.89
N ARG A 216 7.09 -0.77 17.91
CA ARG A 216 7.92 -0.06 18.88
C ARG A 216 8.94 0.87 18.22
N ALA A 217 8.51 1.65 17.23
CA ALA A 217 9.40 2.57 16.52
C ALA A 217 9.67 3.87 17.29
N PHE A 218 8.79 4.26 18.23
CA PHE A 218 8.92 5.50 18.98
C PHE A 218 9.36 5.23 20.42
N ASP A 219 10.27 6.05 20.93
CA ASP A 219 10.61 6.04 22.35
C ASP A 219 9.55 6.81 23.17
N GLU A 220 9.51 6.56 24.48
CA GLU A 220 8.56 7.19 25.39
C GLU A 220 8.66 8.72 25.39
N ASN A 221 9.86 9.28 25.24
CA ASN A 221 10.08 10.73 25.27
C ASN A 221 9.50 11.40 24.02
N ILE A 222 9.68 10.80 22.85
CA ILE A 222 9.14 11.22 21.56
C ILE A 222 7.62 11.18 21.63
N LEU A 223 7.04 10.11 22.18
CA LEU A 223 5.58 9.96 22.30
C LEU A 223 4.98 11.03 23.21
N LEU A 224 5.54 11.22 24.41
CA LEU A 224 5.03 12.16 25.40
C LEU A 224 5.16 13.63 24.97
N SER A 225 6.19 13.94 24.18
CA SER A 225 6.40 15.28 23.61
C SER A 225 5.74 15.49 22.25
N SER A 226 5.09 14.45 21.70
CA SER A 226 4.57 14.47 20.34
C SER A 226 3.36 15.40 20.19
N PRO A 227 3.38 16.35 19.23
CA PRO A 227 2.19 17.12 18.86
C PRO A 227 1.03 16.24 18.36
N LEU A 228 1.32 15.03 17.87
CA LEU A 228 0.32 14.06 17.46
C LEU A 228 -0.49 13.56 18.66
N LEU A 229 0.16 13.25 19.79
CA LEU A 229 -0.52 12.84 21.01
C LEU A 229 -1.44 13.95 21.54
N ILE A 230 -0.95 15.19 21.54
CA ILE A 230 -1.75 16.36 21.93
C ILE A 230 -3.00 16.47 21.02
N SER A 231 -2.81 16.33 19.71
CA SER A 231 -3.91 16.40 18.73
C SER A 231 -4.95 15.30 18.95
N VAL A 232 -4.52 14.06 19.25
CA VAL A 232 -5.41 12.95 19.61
C VAL A 232 -6.24 13.30 20.84
N LEU A 233 -5.61 13.77 21.91
CA LEU A 233 -6.31 14.13 23.15
C LEU A 233 -7.29 15.29 22.97
N ASP A 234 -6.96 16.28 22.14
CA ASP A 234 -7.84 17.41 21.86
C ASP A 234 -9.07 17.00 21.06
N ILE A 235 -8.91 16.07 20.11
CA ILE A 235 -10.04 15.52 19.33
C ILE A 235 -10.98 14.71 20.20
N LEU A 236 -10.45 13.88 21.09
CA LEU A 236 -11.26 13.08 22.01
C LEU A 236 -12.04 13.93 23.02
N LYS A 237 -11.62 15.18 23.27
CA LYS A 237 -12.38 16.16 24.06
C LYS A 237 -13.41 16.93 23.23
N SER A 238 -13.24 16.98 21.92
CA SER A 238 -14.07 17.78 21.03
C SER A 238 -15.39 17.08 20.70
N THR A 239 -16.50 17.79 20.85
CA THR A 239 -17.84 17.33 20.47
C THR A 239 -18.17 17.58 19.00
N GLN A 240 -17.26 18.18 18.23
CA GLN A 240 -17.50 18.65 16.87
C GLN A 240 -16.76 17.83 15.79
N CYS A 241 -16.04 16.77 16.16
CA CYS A 241 -15.33 15.92 15.20
C CYS A 241 -16.25 14.85 14.59
N SER A 242 -15.91 14.38 13.39
CA SER A 242 -16.63 13.28 12.75
C SER A 242 -16.36 11.96 13.49
N ASN A 243 -17.32 11.01 13.39
CA ASN A 243 -17.21 9.71 14.04
C ASN A 243 -15.96 8.92 13.58
N GLU A 244 -15.54 9.08 12.33
CA GLU A 244 -14.37 8.38 11.78
C GLU A 244 -13.06 8.93 12.35
N VAL A 245 -12.95 10.25 12.47
CA VAL A 245 -11.81 10.93 13.10
C VAL A 245 -11.74 10.56 14.58
N HIS A 246 -12.87 10.63 15.28
CA HIS A 246 -12.94 10.27 16.70
C HIS A 246 -12.55 8.80 16.93
N LYS A 247 -13.06 7.87 16.10
CA LYS A 247 -12.69 6.46 16.18
C LYS A 247 -11.19 6.25 15.97
N SER A 248 -10.63 6.87 14.93
CA SER A 248 -9.18 6.74 14.64
C SER A 248 -8.31 7.30 15.76
N ALA A 249 -8.77 8.36 16.44
CA ALA A 249 -8.10 8.91 17.63
C ALA A 249 -8.21 7.97 18.83
N CYS A 250 -9.35 7.31 19.04
CA CYS A 250 -9.50 6.29 20.09
C CYS A 250 -8.56 5.10 19.85
N ASP A 251 -8.58 4.54 18.64
CA ASP A 251 -7.75 3.39 18.27
C ASP A 251 -6.26 3.73 18.48
N CYS A 252 -5.84 4.90 18.01
CA CYS A 252 -4.48 5.39 18.21
C CYS A 252 -4.11 5.55 19.69
N LEU A 253 -5.01 6.05 20.54
CA LEU A 253 -4.73 6.17 21.97
C LEU A 253 -4.61 4.80 22.65
N CYS A 254 -5.44 3.83 22.26
CA CYS A 254 -5.33 2.46 22.75
C CYS A 254 -3.94 1.88 22.43
N ASP A 255 -3.47 2.02 21.19
CA ASP A 255 -2.15 1.53 20.79
C ASP A 255 -1.01 2.22 21.56
N ILE A 256 -1.13 3.52 21.86
CA ILE A 256 -0.17 4.24 22.71
C ILE A 256 -0.13 3.68 24.14
N LEU A 257 -1.28 3.26 24.68
CA LEU A 257 -1.39 2.73 26.05
C LEU A 257 -0.94 1.27 26.18
N GLU A 258 -0.90 0.52 25.07
CA GLU A 258 -0.46 -0.89 25.03
C GLU A 258 1.05 -1.08 24.89
N LEU A 259 1.80 0.02 24.75
CA LEU A 259 3.28 0.06 24.64
C LEU A 259 3.99 -0.46 25.89
#